data_AF-A0AAW2TC81-F1
#
_entry.id   AF-A0AAW2TC81-F1
#
_cell.length_a   1.000
_cell.length_b   1.000
_cell.length_c   1.000
_cell.angle_alpha   90.00
_cell.angle_beta   90.00
_cell.angle_gamma   90.00
#
_symmetry.space_group_name_H-M   'P 1'
#
loop_
_entity.id
_entity.type
_entity.pdbx_description
1 polymer ?
#
loop_
_entity_poly.entity_id
_entity_poly.type
_entity_poly.pdbx_seq_one_letter_code
_entity_poly.pdbx_strand_id
1 'polypeptide(L)'
;MDVTLKRRRKVRQAAKCAHEFLKLVEIVGYYGRTSDIELAMYFIENAIALQKIVIDPRNQILERSPVGTDQIKKEESARRRAKQQLEAKKPPGVQLIIL
;
A
#
# COMPACT_ATOMS: atom_id res chain seq x y z
N MET A 1 10.47 -26.02 -19.15
CA MET A 1 10.52 -24.58 -18.84
C MET A 1 10.52 -24.46 -17.32
N ASP A 2 11.68 -24.14 -16.74
CA ASP A 2 11.86 -24.03 -15.30
C ASP A 2 11.20 -22.72 -14.83
N VAL A 3 10.02 -22.83 -14.22
CA VAL A 3 9.34 -21.68 -13.61
C VAL A 3 10.04 -21.43 -12.29
N THR A 4 11.14 -20.67 -12.32
CA THR A 4 11.87 -20.28 -11.12
C THR A 4 10.90 -19.58 -10.18
N LEU A 5 10.47 -20.27 -9.12
CA LEU A 5 9.65 -19.71 -8.05
C LEU A 5 10.46 -18.59 -7.41
N LYS A 6 10.30 -17.34 -7.89
CA LYS A 6 10.92 -16.17 -7.26
C LYS A 6 10.43 -16.13 -5.81
N ARG A 7 11.30 -16.53 -4.88
CA ARG A 7 11.06 -16.43 -3.44
C ARG A 7 10.59 -15.01 -3.14
N ARG A 8 9.39 -14.88 -2.57
CA ARG A 8 8.91 -13.57 -2.11
C ARG A 8 9.90 -13.06 -1.05
N ARG A 9 10.52 -11.92 -1.33
CA ARG A 9 11.38 -11.23 -0.38
C ARG A 9 10.59 -10.93 0.90
N LYS A 10 11.22 -11.15 2.06
CA LYS A 10 10.67 -10.79 3.37
C LYS A 10 10.58 -9.26 3.49
N VAL A 11 9.52 -8.78 4.15
CA VAL A 11 9.38 -7.36 4.52
C VAL A 11 10.57 -6.97 5.39
N ARG A 12 11.24 -5.88 5.03
CA ARG A 12 12.31 -5.27 5.82
C ARG A 12 11.75 -4.18 6.72
N GLN A 13 12.47 -3.91 7.80
CA GLN A 13 12.19 -2.77 8.66
C GLN A 13 12.41 -1.46 7.89
N ALA A 14 11.54 -0.49 8.15
CA ALA A 14 11.64 0.85 7.59
C ALA A 14 12.89 1.58 8.11
N ALA A 15 13.47 2.45 7.28
CA ALA A 15 14.46 3.40 7.77
C ALA A 15 13.81 4.34 8.79
N LYS A 16 14.54 4.72 9.83
CA LYS A 16 14.06 5.66 10.84
C LYS A 16 14.25 7.10 10.33
N CYS A 17 13.19 7.88 10.32
CA CYS A 17 13.14 9.29 9.92
C CYS A 17 11.92 9.94 10.60
N ALA A 18 12.03 11.12 11.19
CA ALA A 18 10.86 11.76 11.79
C ALA A 18 10.17 12.69 10.78
N HIS A 19 8.92 12.38 10.41
CA HIS A 19 8.05 13.30 9.66
C HIS A 19 7.06 13.96 10.62
N GLU A 20 7.52 15.01 11.31
CA GLU A 20 6.78 15.65 12.41
C GLU A 20 5.44 16.26 12.00
N PHE A 21 5.32 16.72 10.75
CA PHE A 21 4.15 17.47 10.28
C PHE A 21 3.31 16.73 9.22
N LEU A 22 3.72 15.51 8.84
CA LEU A 22 3.03 14.76 7.80
C LEU A 22 1.74 14.14 8.36
N LYS A 23 0.59 14.72 7.98
CA LYS A 23 -0.74 14.31 8.47
C LYS A 23 -1.48 13.34 7.56
N LEU A 24 -1.21 13.39 6.26
CA LEU A 24 -1.91 12.59 5.26
C LEU A 24 -0.91 11.99 4.29
N VAL A 25 -1.08 10.71 4.01
CA VAL A 25 -0.35 9.99 2.97
C VAL A 25 -1.33 9.29 2.05
N GLU A 26 -1.12 9.46 0.75
CA GLU A 26 -1.83 8.70 -0.29
C GLU A 26 -0.82 7.83 -1.03
N ILE A 27 -1.08 6.52 -1.09
CA ILE A 27 -0.28 5.54 -1.82
C ILE A 27 -1.12 5.04 -2.98
N VAL A 28 -0.74 5.45 -4.20
CA VAL A 28 -1.43 5.04 -5.41
C VAL A 28 -0.72 3.91 -6.14
N GLY A 29 -1.46 3.09 -6.88
CA GLY A 29 -0.95 1.91 -7.56
C GLY A 29 -0.59 0.79 -6.60
N TYR A 30 -1.20 0.77 -5.40
CA TYR A 30 -0.96 -0.27 -4.42
C TYR A 30 -1.46 -1.62 -4.94
N TYR A 31 -0.58 -2.63 -4.98
CA TYR A 31 -0.90 -3.93 -5.54
C TYR A 31 -0.83 -5.07 -4.52
N GLY A 32 -0.38 -4.76 -3.30
CA GLY A 32 -0.14 -5.71 -2.20
C GLY A 32 1.19 -6.46 -2.32
N ARG A 33 2.16 -5.88 -3.04
CA ARG A 33 3.54 -6.38 -3.12
C ARG A 33 4.27 -6.10 -1.80
N THR A 34 5.34 -6.85 -1.52
CA THR A 34 6.20 -6.60 -0.35
C THR A 34 6.66 -5.14 -0.28
N SER A 35 7.05 -4.54 -1.41
CA SER A 35 7.45 -3.13 -1.48
C SER A 35 6.33 -2.16 -1.11
N ASP A 36 5.09 -2.48 -1.47
CA ASP A 36 3.93 -1.63 -1.17
C ASP A 36 3.67 -1.62 0.34
N ILE A 37 3.83 -2.78 1.00
CA ILE A 37 3.74 -2.90 2.46
C ILE A 37 4.89 -2.17 3.14
N GLU A 38 6.13 -2.35 2.67
CA GLU A 38 7.32 -1.67 3.21
C GLU A 38 7.13 -0.14 3.16
N LEU A 39 6.59 0.40 2.07
CA LEU A 39 6.33 1.83 1.92
C LEU A 39 5.22 2.33 2.87
N ALA A 40 4.10 1.59 2.97
CA ALA A 40 3.02 1.95 3.88
C ALA A 40 3.49 1.93 5.34
N MET A 41 4.27 0.92 5.72
CA MET A 41 4.85 0.81 7.06
C MET A 41 5.87 1.90 7.35
N TYR A 42 6.66 2.30 6.36
CA TYR A 42 7.55 3.44 6.52
C TYR A 42 6.79 4.68 6.97
N PHE A 43 5.69 5.04 6.33
CA PHE A 43 4.93 6.21 6.76
C PHE A 43 4.20 6.01 8.09
N ILE A 44 3.63 4.82 8.32
CA ILE A 44 2.97 4.49 9.60
C ILE A 44 3.94 4.62 10.78
N GLU A 45 5.19 4.19 10.62
CA GLU A 45 6.21 4.18 11.68
C GLU A 45 6.90 5.55 11.86
N ASN A 46 6.98 6.36 10.80
CA ASN A 46 7.82 7.55 10.78
C ASN A 46 7.04 8.88 10.80
N ALA A 47 5.75 8.89 10.48
CA ALA A 47 4.93 10.10 10.49
C ALA A 47 4.24 10.30 11.85
N ILE A 48 4.81 11.17 12.68
CA ILE A 48 4.38 11.38 14.07
C ILE A 48 2.98 12.00 14.13
N ALA A 49 2.70 12.97 13.25
CA ALA A 49 1.41 13.64 13.17
C ALA A 49 0.43 12.95 12.22
N LEU A 50 0.67 11.70 11.82
CA LEU A 50 -0.19 11.02 10.85
C LEU A 50 -1.63 10.93 11.37
N GLN A 51 -2.57 11.36 10.55
CA GLN A 51 -4.00 11.32 10.81
C GLN A 51 -4.71 10.39 9.84
N LYS A 52 -4.21 10.29 8.60
CA LYS A 52 -4.88 9.54 7.54
C LYS A 52 -3.88 8.91 6.58
N ILE A 53 -4.13 7.65 6.23
CA ILE A 53 -3.47 6.97 5.12
C ILE A 53 -4.53 6.46 4.14
N VAL A 54 -4.33 6.77 2.86
CA VAL A 54 -5.19 6.36 1.76
C VAL A 54 -4.42 5.39 0.89
N ILE A 55 -5.01 4.22 0.64
CA ILE A 55 -4.51 3.23 -0.29
C ILE A 55 -5.41 3.24 -1.52
N ASP A 56 -4.85 3.70 -2.63
CA ASP A 56 -5.52 3.69 -3.92
C ASP A 56 -4.93 2.58 -4.81
N PRO A 57 -5.67 1.50 -5.09
CA PRO A 57 -5.19 0.41 -5.92
C PRO A 57 -5.17 0.74 -7.42
N ARG A 58 -5.79 1.86 -7.84
CA ARG A 58 -5.95 2.20 -9.25
C ARG A 58 -4.59 2.45 -9.89
N ASN A 59 -4.44 1.94 -11.11
CA ASN A 59 -3.23 2.13 -11.90
C ASN A 59 -3.29 3.45 -12.67
N GLN A 60 -2.54 4.46 -12.21
CA GLN A 60 -2.48 5.78 -12.86
C GLN A 60 -1.80 5.78 -14.24
N ILE A 61 -1.05 4.74 -14.61
CA ILE A 61 -0.38 4.67 -15.92
C ILE A 61 -1.40 4.35 -17.03
N LEU A 62 -2.51 3.70 -16.70
CA LEU A 62 -3.49 3.20 -17.67
C LEU A 62 -4.69 4.13 -17.90
N GLU A 63 -4.64 5.39 -17.44
CA GLU A 63 -5.73 6.37 -17.62
C GLU A 63 -6.20 6.55 -19.08
N ARG A 64 -5.41 6.10 -20.07
CA ARG A 64 -5.71 6.23 -21.50
C ARG A 64 -6.46 5.05 -22.13
N SER A 65 -6.83 4.00 -21.39
CA SER A 65 -7.56 2.86 -21.96
C SER A 65 -8.75 2.44 -21.10
N PRO A 66 -9.84 1.93 -21.71
CA PRO A 66 -10.97 1.41 -20.95
C PRO A 66 -10.49 0.40 -19.90
N VAL A 67 -10.98 0.55 -18.66
CA VAL A 67 -10.63 -0.37 -17.58
C VAL A 67 -11.20 -1.75 -17.92
N GLY A 68 -10.32 -2.64 -18.39
CA GLY A 68 -10.69 -4.03 -18.66
C GLY A 68 -11.09 -4.75 -17.37
N THR A 69 -11.90 -5.80 -17.50
CA THR A 69 -12.35 -6.64 -16.36
C THR A 69 -11.19 -7.22 -15.55
N ASP A 70 -10.05 -7.48 -16.19
CA ASP A 70 -8.83 -7.92 -15.51
C ASP A 70 -8.27 -6.85 -14.56
N GLN A 71 -8.32 -5.58 -14.95
CA GLN A 71 -7.85 -4.47 -14.11
C GLN A 71 -8.75 -4.31 -12.87
N ILE A 72 -10.06 -4.45 -13.03
CA ILE A 72 -11.01 -4.45 -11.90
C ILE A 72 -10.67 -5.57 -10.91
N LYS A 73 -10.50 -6.81 -11.39
CA LYS A 73 -10.13 -7.95 -10.54
C LYS A 73 -8.80 -7.74 -9.81
N LYS A 74 -7.84 -7.10 -10.48
CA LYS A 74 -6.53 -6.75 -9.91
C LYS A 74 -6.68 -5.73 -8.79
N GLU A 75 -7.48 -4.68 -8.99
CA GLU A 75 -7.78 -3.67 -7.97
C GLU A 75 -8.53 -4.26 -6.78
N GLU A 76 -9.55 -5.08 -7.01
CA GLU A 76 -10.25 -5.81 -5.94
C GLU A 76 -9.29 -6.68 -5.11
N SER A 77 -8.40 -7.39 -5.79
CA SER A 77 -7.39 -8.21 -5.13
C SER A 77 -6.41 -7.37 -4.34
N ALA A 78 -6.04 -6.19 -4.84
CA ALA A 78 -5.19 -5.25 -4.14
C ALA A 78 -5.87 -4.67 -2.88
N ARG A 79 -7.16 -4.32 -2.94
CA ARG A 79 -7.95 -3.88 -1.78
C ARG A 79 -7.98 -4.94 -0.68
N ARG A 80 -8.27 -6.19 -1.05
CA ARG A 80 -8.26 -7.32 -0.11
C ARG A 80 -6.89 -7.49 0.57
N ARG A 81 -5.81 -7.40 -0.22
CA ARG A 81 -4.44 -7.47 0.30
C ARG A 81 -4.12 -6.31 1.23
N ALA A 82 -4.42 -5.07 0.83
CA ALA A 82 -4.21 -3.88 1.66
C ALA A 82 -4.93 -4.02 3.00
N LYS A 83 -6.20 -4.45 2.98
CA LYS A 83 -7.00 -4.68 4.19
C LYS A 83 -6.32 -5.70 5.11
N GLN A 84 -6.00 -6.88 4.59
CA GLN A 84 -5.33 -7.94 5.35
C GLN A 84 -3.96 -7.52 5.92
N GLN A 85 -3.22 -6.69 5.19
CA GLN A 85 -1.84 -6.32 5.52
C GLN A 85 -1.74 -5.14 6.49
N LEU A 86 -2.66 -4.18 6.39
CA LEU A 86 -2.52 -2.87 7.04
C LEU A 86 -3.52 -2.64 8.18
N GLU A 87 -4.68 -3.31 8.18
CA GLU A 87 -5.74 -3.01 9.16
C GLU A 87 -5.29 -3.26 10.60
N ALA A 88 -4.56 -4.37 10.84
CA ALA A 88 -3.97 -4.67 12.15
C ALA A 88 -2.71 -3.83 12.49
N LYS A 89 -2.15 -3.10 11.52
CA LYS A 89 -0.91 -2.32 11.69
C LYS A 89 -1.15 -0.82 11.83
N LYS A 90 -2.39 -0.39 11.59
CA LYS A 90 -2.81 1.01 11.69
C LYS A 90 -2.67 1.49 13.15
N PRO A 91 -2.00 2.63 13.40
CA PRO A 91 -1.95 3.20 14.74
C PRO A 91 -3.36 3.57 15.26
N PRO A 92 -3.55 3.61 16.59
CA PRO A 92 -4.75 4.19 17.19
C PRO A 92 -4.96 5.63 16.68
N GLY A 93 -6.21 6.02 16.43
CA GLY A 93 -6.56 7.37 15.96
C GLY A 93 -6.28 7.68 14.48
N VAL A 94 -5.39 6.95 13.80
CA VAL A 94 -5.16 7.12 12.35
C VAL A 94 -6.31 6.54 11.54
N GLN A 95 -6.78 7.21 10.49
CA GLN A 95 -7.75 6.66 9.55
C GLN A 95 -7.04 5.90 8.42
N LEU A 96 -7.42 4.66 8.17
CA LEU A 96 -7.02 3.90 6.99
C LEU A 96 -8.20 3.86 6.03
N ILE A 97 -8.04 4.42 4.83
CA ILE A 97 -9.02 4.34 3.75
C ILE A 97 -8.42 3.50 2.63
N ILE A 98 -9.18 2.53 2.14
CA ILE A 98 -8.84 1.72 0.99
C ILE A 98 -9.86 2.06 -0.09
N LEU A 99 -9.41 2.82 -1.09
CA LEU A 99 -10.23 3.30 -2.20
C LEU A 99 -10.48 2.24 -3.23
#